data_AF-A0AAD4N0X4-F1
#
_entry.id   AF-A0AAD4N0X4-F1
#
_cell.length_a   1.000
_cell.length_b   1.000
_cell.length_c   1.000
_cell.angle_alpha   90.00
_cell.angle_beta   90.00
_cell.angle_gamma   90.00
#
_symmetry.space_group_name_H-M   'P 1'
#
loop_
_entity.id
_entity.type
_entity.pdbx_description
1 polymer ?
#
loop_
_entity_poly.entity_id
_entity_poly.type
_entity_poly.pdbx_seq_one_letter_code
_entity_poly.pdbx_strand_id
1 'polypeptide(L)'
;MHAIFLVFGVIVHLVLLYSIFDVYYSSPLVKNARPHPITKNGIPPASRLVIFSADGLRSSTFFERPEKSPFLHEIIRNGKGSWGISKSHVPTESRPGHVAMMAGFYEDVSAVARGWKHNPVPFDSTLNESNRAFIWGSPDIVGLFAETLKPGTLQVSESYSADEEDFASNDASKLDEWVFNKF
;
A
#
# COMPACT_ATOMS: atom_id res chain seq x y z
N MET A 1 19.03 -45.09 21.63
CA MET A 1 19.81 -43.84 21.73
C MET A 1 19.69 -43.00 20.46
N HIS A 2 20.05 -43.50 19.27
CA HIS A 2 20.00 -42.74 18.01
C HIS A 2 18.60 -42.22 17.60
N ALA A 3 17.54 -43.02 17.78
CA ALA A 3 16.18 -42.59 17.45
C ALA A 3 15.68 -41.41 18.31
N ILE A 4 16.10 -41.35 19.58
CA ILE A 4 15.74 -40.26 20.50
C ILE A 4 16.40 -38.95 20.03
N PHE A 5 17.68 -39.01 19.65
CA PHE A 5 18.39 -37.85 19.09
C PHE A 5 17.78 -37.38 17.77
N LEU A 6 17.33 -38.31 16.91
CA LEU A 6 16.66 -37.95 15.66
C LEU A 6 15.32 -37.25 15.92
N VAL A 7 14.47 -37.84 16.78
CA VAL A 7 13.17 -37.25 17.14
C VAL A 7 13.35 -35.88 17.79
N PHE A 8 14.28 -35.75 18.74
CA PHE A 8 14.61 -34.48 19.37
C PHE A 8 15.10 -33.45 18.34
N GLY A 9 15.98 -33.86 17.42
CA GLY A 9 16.46 -33.03 16.33
C GLY A 9 15.31 -32.50 15.46
N VAL A 10 14.38 -33.38 15.05
CA VAL A 10 13.20 -32.97 14.27
C VAL A 10 12.33 -31.97 15.05
N ILE A 11 12.06 -32.22 16.34
CA ILE A 11 11.27 -31.32 17.18
C ILE A 11 11.93 -29.94 17.26
N VAL A 12 13.24 -29.87 17.50
CA VAL A 12 13.99 -28.60 17.55
C VAL A 12 13.86 -27.85 16.23
N HIS A 13 14.01 -28.52 15.08
CA HIS A 13 13.87 -27.87 13.78
C HIS A 13 12.45 -27.37 13.53
N LEU A 14 11.42 -28.13 13.94
CA LEU A 14 10.03 -27.68 13.83
C LEU A 14 9.74 -26.46 14.70
N VAL A 15 10.29 -26.42 15.92
CA VAL A 15 10.17 -25.26 16.83
C VAL A 15 10.87 -24.04 16.22
N LEU A 16 12.09 -24.19 15.71
CA LEU A 16 12.83 -23.11 15.07
C LEU A 16 12.12 -22.60 13.81
N LEU A 17 11.57 -23.51 13.00
CA LEU A 17 10.78 -23.14 11.82
C LEU A 17 9.53 -22.36 12.23
N TYR A 18 8.80 -22.83 13.24
CA TYR A 18 7.63 -22.13 13.77
C TYR A 18 7.97 -20.76 14.34
N SER A 19 9.12 -20.63 15.03
CA SER A 19 9.53 -19.37 15.65
C SER A 19 9.74 -18.24 14.63
N ILE A 20 10.15 -18.55 13.39
CA ILE A 20 10.21 -17.56 12.32
C ILE A 20 8.80 -17.01 12.02
N PHE A 21 7.80 -17.87 11.96
CA PHE A 21 6.42 -17.44 11.73
C PHE A 21 5.88 -16.60 12.90
N ASP A 22 6.12 -17.03 14.13
CA ASP A 22 5.67 -16.32 15.32
C ASP A 22 6.31 -14.93 15.47
N VAL A 23 7.63 -14.82 15.26
CA VAL A 23 8.38 -13.57 15.41
C VAL A 23 8.09 -12.57 14.29
N TYR A 24 8.03 -13.03 13.04
CA TYR A 24 7.96 -12.13 11.87
C TYR A 24 6.55 -11.93 11.30
N TYR A 25 5.61 -12.83 11.58
CA TYR A 25 4.27 -12.80 10.98
C TYR A 25 3.15 -12.70 12.03
N SER A 26 3.50 -12.34 13.27
CA SER A 26 2.53 -11.87 14.26
C SER A 26 2.02 -10.47 13.89
N SER A 27 0.73 -10.23 14.13
CA SER A 27 0.10 -8.94 13.84
C SER A 27 0.66 -7.82 14.74
N PRO A 28 1.26 -6.77 14.16
CA PRO A 28 1.77 -5.63 14.94
C PRO A 28 0.68 -4.60 15.24
N LEU A 29 -0.56 -4.83 14.79
CA LEU A 29 -1.60 -3.80 14.78
C LEU A 29 -2.14 -3.52 16.19
N VAL A 30 -2.10 -2.25 16.56
CA VAL A 30 -2.77 -1.75 17.76
C VAL A 30 -4.27 -1.73 17.51
N LYS A 31 -5.01 -2.50 18.30
CA LYS A 31 -6.48 -2.55 18.25
C LYS A 31 -7.08 -1.48 19.16
N ASN A 32 -8.26 -0.98 18.80
CA ASN A 32 -9.03 -0.01 19.59
C ASN A 32 -8.32 1.33 19.84
N ALA A 33 -7.52 1.80 18.88
CA ALA A 33 -6.98 3.14 18.91
C ALA A 33 -8.12 4.18 18.95
N ARG A 34 -7.95 5.25 19.73
CA ARG A 34 -8.93 6.33 19.76
C ARG A 34 -8.81 7.14 18.45
N PRO A 35 -9.90 7.32 17.68
CA PRO A 35 -9.87 8.15 16.49
C PRO A 35 -9.45 9.58 16.82
N HIS A 36 -8.57 10.14 15.99
CA HIS A 36 -8.25 11.56 16.09
C HIS A 36 -9.40 12.36 15.48
N PRO A 37 -10.01 13.32 16.21
CA PRO A 37 -11.11 14.09 15.65
C PRO A 37 -10.59 14.93 14.46
N ILE A 38 -11.36 14.99 13.38
CA ILE A 38 -11.11 15.95 12.31
C ILE A 38 -11.09 17.35 12.95
N THR A 39 -9.97 18.04 12.86
CA THR A 39 -9.76 19.35 13.49
C THR A 39 -10.75 20.37 12.93
N LYS A 40 -11.91 20.52 13.58
CA LYS A 40 -12.97 21.47 13.17
C LYS A 40 -12.59 22.93 13.38
N ASN A 41 -11.57 23.20 14.19
CA ASN A 41 -11.21 24.54 14.63
C ASN A 41 -10.16 25.22 13.74
N GLY A 42 -9.78 24.62 12.61
CA GLY A 42 -8.80 25.16 11.66
C GLY A 42 -9.39 25.32 10.26
N ILE A 43 -8.83 26.24 9.48
CA ILE A 43 -9.08 26.32 8.04
C ILE A 43 -8.41 25.09 7.41
N PRO A 44 -9.14 24.22 6.68
CA PRO A 44 -8.53 23.06 6.06
C PRO A 44 -7.48 23.53 5.04
N PRO A 45 -6.31 22.86 4.95
CA PRO A 45 -5.24 23.29 4.06
C PRO A 45 -5.61 23.14 2.57
N ALA A 46 -6.59 22.30 2.25
CA ALA A 46 -7.09 22.10 0.90
C ALA A 46 -8.55 21.61 0.93
N SER A 47 -9.29 21.86 -0.17
CA SER A 47 -10.66 21.36 -0.36
C SER A 47 -10.71 19.94 -0.94
N ARG A 48 -9.59 19.46 -1.51
CA ARG A 48 -9.46 18.16 -2.19
C ARG A 48 -8.05 17.62 -2.00
N LEU A 49 -7.94 16.30 -1.87
CA LEU A 49 -6.69 15.57 -1.90
C LEU A 49 -6.66 14.74 -3.18
N VAL A 50 -5.56 14.82 -3.92
CA VAL A 50 -5.30 13.99 -5.11
C VAL A 50 -3.99 13.27 -4.87
N ILE A 51 -4.01 11.95 -5.01
CA ILE A 51 -2.84 11.10 -4.81
C ILE A 51 -2.55 10.40 -6.13
N PHE A 52 -1.37 10.67 -6.67
CA PHE A 52 -0.81 9.90 -7.78
C PHE A 52 0.16 8.89 -7.20
N SER A 53 -0.05 7.62 -7.49
CA SER A 53 0.83 6.53 -7.09
C SER A 53 1.48 5.96 -8.35
N ALA A 54 2.80 5.97 -8.39
CA ALA A 54 3.58 5.34 -9.45
C ALA A 54 4.32 4.14 -8.84
N ASP A 55 3.92 2.93 -9.22
CA ASP A 55 4.48 1.72 -8.62
C ASP A 55 5.94 1.51 -9.05
N GLY A 56 6.75 0.95 -8.15
CA GLY A 56 8.16 0.65 -8.42
C GLY A 56 9.09 1.85 -8.64
N LEU A 57 8.67 3.09 -8.36
CA LEU A 57 9.50 4.28 -8.55
C LEU A 57 10.65 4.36 -7.53
N ARG A 58 11.78 3.73 -7.88
CA ARG A 58 12.98 3.73 -7.04
C ARG A 58 13.67 5.11 -7.06
N SER A 59 14.00 5.62 -5.88
CA SER A 59 14.64 6.94 -5.73
C SER A 59 15.97 7.08 -6.49
N SER A 60 16.83 6.05 -6.46
CA SER A 60 18.10 6.08 -7.21
C SER A 60 17.87 6.25 -8.71
N THR A 61 16.98 5.44 -9.28
CA THR A 61 16.64 5.49 -10.71
C THR A 61 16.00 6.83 -11.08
N PHE A 62 15.13 7.37 -10.22
CA PHE A 62 14.49 8.67 -10.43
C PHE A 62 15.53 9.79 -10.58
N PHE A 63 16.51 9.87 -9.68
CA PHE A 63 17.53 10.93 -9.70
C PHE A 63 18.66 10.67 -10.71
N GLU A 64 18.96 9.42 -11.05
CA GLU A 64 19.95 9.08 -12.10
C GLU A 64 19.42 9.34 -13.51
N ARG A 65 18.08 9.41 -13.69
CA ARG A 65 17.40 9.55 -14.99
C ARG A 65 16.43 10.73 -15.01
N PRO A 66 16.87 11.97 -14.75
CA PRO A 66 16.00 13.15 -14.69
C PRO A 66 15.28 13.44 -16.01
N GLU A 67 15.84 13.01 -17.14
CA GLU A 67 15.25 13.13 -18.48
C GLU A 67 13.95 12.35 -18.65
N LYS A 68 13.71 11.33 -17.82
CA LYS A 68 12.49 10.51 -17.86
C LYS A 68 11.30 11.14 -17.14
N SER A 69 11.54 12.13 -16.27
CA SER A 69 10.49 12.84 -15.53
C SER A 69 10.80 14.33 -15.40
N PRO A 70 10.92 15.05 -16.54
CA PRO A 70 11.38 16.43 -16.55
C PRO A 70 10.47 17.38 -15.75
N PHE A 71 9.16 17.13 -15.76
CA PHE A 71 8.17 17.91 -15.01
C PHE A 71 8.38 17.84 -13.50
N LEU A 72 8.54 16.63 -12.94
CA LEU A 72 8.78 16.44 -11.50
C LEU A 72 10.12 17.04 -11.08
N HIS A 73 11.15 16.86 -11.89
CA HIS A 73 12.46 17.46 -11.65
C HIS A 73 12.44 18.99 -11.73
N GLU A 74 11.61 19.59 -12.59
CA GLU A 74 11.41 21.03 -12.63
C GLU A 74 10.76 21.55 -11.35
N ILE A 75 9.71 20.88 -10.85
CA ILE A 75 9.05 21.23 -9.58
C ILE A 75 10.07 21.24 -8.43
N ILE A 76 10.92 20.20 -8.36
CA ILE A 76 11.97 20.07 -7.35
C ILE A 76 13.00 21.20 -7.48
N ARG A 77 13.58 21.40 -8.68
CA ARG A 77 14.63 22.41 -8.90
C ARG A 77 14.16 23.83 -8.63
N ASN A 78 12.91 24.15 -8.98
CA ASN A 78 12.35 25.49 -8.81
C ASN A 78 11.74 25.71 -7.42
N GLY A 79 11.81 24.73 -6.51
CA GLY A 79 11.25 24.85 -5.16
C GLY A 79 9.74 25.04 -5.14
N LYS A 80 9.01 24.55 -6.17
CA LYS A 80 7.55 24.69 -6.30
C LYS A 80 6.77 23.65 -5.48
N GLY A 81 7.46 22.74 -4.80
CA GLY A 81 6.86 21.68 -4.01
C GLY A 81 7.79 21.16 -2.92
N SER A 82 7.20 20.46 -1.95
CA SER A 82 7.96 19.70 -0.93
C SER A 82 8.16 18.28 -1.41
N TRP A 83 9.34 17.72 -1.19
CA TRP A 83 9.69 16.37 -1.58
C TRP A 83 10.57 15.70 -0.53
N GLY A 84 10.57 14.37 -0.55
CA GLY A 84 11.41 13.55 0.30
C GLY A 84 11.50 12.12 -0.23
N ILE A 85 12.47 11.36 0.28
CA ILE A 85 12.60 9.93 -0.06
C ILE A 85 11.90 9.14 1.04
N SER A 86 10.82 8.45 0.67
CA SER A 86 10.17 7.51 1.57
C SER A 86 11.00 6.22 1.68
N LYS A 87 11.21 5.74 2.90
CA LYS A 87 11.80 4.42 3.15
C LYS A 87 10.66 3.42 3.33
N SER A 88 10.47 2.55 2.34
CA SER A 88 9.50 1.47 2.42
C SER A 88 9.88 0.49 3.52
N HIS A 89 8.88 0.01 4.25
CA HIS A 89 9.02 -1.08 5.20
C HIS A 89 8.70 -2.41 4.50
N VAL A 90 9.27 -3.51 5.00
CA VAL A 90 8.95 -4.85 4.51
C VAL A 90 7.53 -5.23 4.96
N PRO A 91 6.70 -5.84 4.10
CA PRO A 91 6.96 -6.23 2.71
C PRO A 91 6.87 -5.03 1.75
N THR A 92 7.82 -4.93 0.83
CA THR A 92 7.89 -3.84 -0.16
C THR A 92 7.05 -4.18 -1.39
N GLU A 93 5.75 -4.33 -1.19
CA GLU A 93 4.75 -4.60 -2.23
C GLU A 93 3.79 -3.41 -2.36
N SER A 94 3.02 -3.37 -3.46
CA SER A 94 2.10 -2.28 -3.77
C SER A 94 1.07 -2.09 -2.65
N ARG A 95 0.46 -3.18 -2.15
CA ARG A 95 -0.60 -3.12 -1.13
C ARG A 95 -0.13 -2.54 0.22
N PRO A 96 0.94 -3.04 0.87
CA PRO A 96 1.47 -2.42 2.09
C PRO A 96 1.83 -0.94 1.93
N GLY A 97 2.36 -0.56 0.76
CA GLY A 97 2.67 0.83 0.45
C GLY A 97 1.42 1.73 0.44
N HIS A 98 0.35 1.29 -0.21
CA HIS A 98 -0.90 2.05 -0.24
C HIS A 98 -1.58 2.12 1.12
N VAL A 99 -1.56 1.04 1.92
CA VAL A 99 -2.06 1.06 3.31
C VAL A 99 -1.32 2.09 4.15
N ALA A 100 0.02 2.11 4.07
CA ALA A 100 0.83 3.09 4.79
C ALA A 100 0.52 4.53 4.36
N MET A 101 0.35 4.79 3.06
CA MET A 101 0.02 6.13 2.55
C MET A 101 -1.38 6.60 2.97
N MET A 102 -2.38 5.72 2.90
CA MET A 102 -3.79 6.11 3.07
C MET A 102 -4.28 6.02 4.51
N ALA A 103 -3.72 5.10 5.31
CA ALA A 103 -4.15 4.81 6.67
C ALA A 103 -3.08 5.10 7.74
N GLY A 104 -1.83 5.37 7.33
CA GLY A 104 -0.79 5.87 8.25
C GLY A 104 -0.17 4.80 9.16
N PHE A 105 -0.31 3.52 8.83
CA PHE A 105 0.32 2.42 9.58
C PHE A 105 0.89 1.35 8.63
N TYR A 106 1.82 0.55 9.12
CA TYR A 106 2.36 -0.58 8.35
C TYR A 106 1.38 -1.75 8.34
N GLU A 107 1.14 -2.30 7.15
CA GLU A 107 0.19 -3.40 6.99
C GLU A 107 0.49 -4.61 7.88
N ASP A 108 -0.57 -5.33 8.23
CA ASP A 108 -0.50 -6.55 9.01
C ASP A 108 0.22 -7.67 8.23
N VAL A 109 1.47 -7.92 8.61
CA VAL A 109 2.29 -9.01 8.05
C VAL A 109 1.67 -10.39 8.20
N SER A 110 0.76 -10.58 9.17
CA SER A 110 0.02 -11.84 9.31
C SER A 110 -0.91 -12.15 8.12
N ALA A 111 -1.20 -11.16 7.27
CA ALA A 111 -1.95 -11.36 6.04
C ALA A 111 -1.24 -12.31 5.04
N VAL A 112 0.06 -12.57 5.19
CA VAL A 112 0.77 -13.61 4.43
C VAL A 112 0.10 -14.99 4.59
N ALA A 113 -0.46 -15.27 5.78
CA ALA A 113 -1.11 -16.55 6.05
C ALA A 113 -2.40 -16.73 5.23
N ARG A 114 -2.94 -15.64 4.67
CA ARG A 114 -4.07 -15.62 3.75
C ARG A 114 -3.64 -15.33 2.30
N GLY A 115 -2.35 -15.45 2.01
CA GLY A 115 -1.76 -15.22 0.70
C GLY A 115 -1.99 -13.80 0.17
N TRP A 116 -2.11 -12.80 1.06
CA TRP A 116 -2.36 -11.40 0.71
C TRP A 116 -3.65 -11.12 -0.08
N LYS A 117 -4.53 -12.11 -0.25
CA LYS A 117 -5.76 -11.97 -1.04
C LYS A 117 -6.87 -11.20 -0.32
N HIS A 118 -6.83 -11.18 1.01
CA HIS A 118 -7.83 -10.49 1.80
C HIS A 118 -7.19 -9.88 3.03
N ASN A 119 -7.55 -8.64 3.35
CA ASN A 119 -7.06 -8.01 4.54
C ASN A 119 -7.73 -8.60 5.78
N PRO A 120 -6.99 -9.23 6.71
CA PRO A 120 -7.59 -9.84 7.88
C PRO A 120 -8.20 -8.84 8.87
N VAL A 121 -7.80 -7.57 8.82
CA VAL A 121 -8.17 -6.55 9.82
C VAL A 121 -8.69 -5.29 9.13
N PRO A 122 -9.99 -4.94 9.29
CA PRO A 122 -10.52 -3.67 8.83
C PRO A 122 -9.74 -2.51 9.46
N PHE A 123 -9.46 -1.48 8.67
CA PHE A 123 -8.79 -0.28 9.13
C PHE A 123 -9.52 0.98 8.64
N ASP A 124 -9.25 2.08 9.32
CA ASP A 124 -9.71 3.40 8.92
C ASP A 124 -8.66 4.07 8.02
N SER A 125 -9.10 4.78 6.99
CA SER A 125 -8.23 5.49 6.05
C SER A 125 -8.79 6.87 5.73
N THR A 126 -7.96 7.72 5.15
CA THR A 126 -8.38 9.06 4.68
C THR A 126 -9.59 9.03 3.74
N LEU A 127 -9.78 7.93 3.00
CA LEU A 127 -10.94 7.73 2.13
C LEU A 127 -12.22 7.43 2.92
N ASN A 128 -12.14 6.68 4.03
CA ASN A 128 -13.28 6.39 4.90
C ASN A 128 -13.80 7.65 5.62
N GLU A 129 -12.92 8.63 5.83
CA GLU A 129 -13.25 9.94 6.42
C GLU A 129 -13.59 11.01 5.37
N SER A 130 -13.74 10.62 4.10
CA SER A 130 -14.11 11.51 3.01
C SER A 130 -15.59 11.36 2.62
N ASN A 131 -16.24 12.48 2.30
CA ASN A 131 -17.63 12.47 1.77
C ASN A 131 -17.71 12.00 0.31
N ARG A 132 -16.59 12.08 -0.42
CA ARG A 132 -16.47 11.69 -1.82
C ARG A 132 -15.14 10.98 -2.04
N ALA A 133 -15.16 9.84 -2.70
CA ALA A 133 -13.96 9.06 -3.03
C ALA A 133 -13.96 8.69 -4.51
N PHE A 134 -12.86 8.97 -5.19
CA PHE A 134 -12.64 8.59 -6.58
C PHE A 134 -11.36 7.75 -6.62
N ILE A 135 -11.45 6.51 -7.08
CA ILE A 135 -10.38 5.51 -6.97
C ILE A 135 -10.26 4.80 -8.30
N TRP A 136 -9.05 4.81 -8.87
CA TRP A 136 -8.74 4.20 -10.15
C TRP A 136 -7.42 3.45 -10.07
N GLY A 137 -7.33 2.27 -10.68
CA GLY A 137 -6.07 1.50 -10.73
C GLY A 137 -6.27 -0.01 -10.67
N SER A 138 -5.34 -0.70 -10.01
CA SER A 138 -5.36 -2.16 -9.87
C SER A 138 -6.60 -2.64 -9.12
N PRO A 139 -7.26 -3.74 -9.56
CA PRO A 139 -8.40 -4.32 -8.85
C PRO A 139 -8.08 -4.67 -7.39
N ASP A 140 -6.86 -5.11 -7.09
CA ASP A 140 -6.45 -5.49 -5.74
C ASP A 140 -6.38 -4.27 -4.80
N ILE A 141 -5.91 -3.13 -5.31
CA ILE A 141 -5.79 -1.89 -4.53
C ILE A 141 -7.13 -1.15 -4.47
N VAL A 142 -7.84 -1.05 -5.59
CA VAL A 142 -9.15 -0.39 -5.67
C VAL A 142 -10.14 -1.10 -4.75
N GLY A 143 -10.21 -2.43 -4.81
CA GLY A 143 -11.09 -3.24 -3.97
C GLY A 143 -10.82 -3.04 -2.48
N LEU A 144 -9.55 -3.03 -2.07
CA LEU A 144 -9.14 -2.84 -0.67
C LEU A 144 -9.73 -1.57 -0.03
N PHE A 145 -9.75 -0.46 -0.76
CA PHE A 145 -10.27 0.81 -0.22
C PHE A 145 -11.75 1.00 -0.50
N ALA A 146 -12.22 0.68 -1.71
CA ALA A 146 -13.61 0.92 -2.10
C ALA A 146 -14.60 0.09 -1.27
N GLU A 147 -14.25 -1.16 -0.92
CA GLU A 147 -15.13 -2.05 -0.15
C GLU A 147 -15.30 -1.61 1.31
N THR A 148 -14.39 -0.78 1.83
CA THR A 148 -14.40 -0.35 3.24
C THR A 148 -15.09 1.01 3.45
N LEU A 149 -15.46 1.70 2.37
CA LEU A 149 -16.06 3.03 2.45
C LEU A 149 -17.38 3.03 3.25
N LYS A 150 -17.60 4.11 4.00
CA LYS A 150 -18.78 4.25 4.85
C LYS A 150 -20.06 4.32 3.99
N PRO A 151 -21.18 3.71 4.44
CA PRO A 151 -22.45 3.87 3.76
C PRO A 151 -22.81 5.35 3.59
N GLY A 152 -23.15 5.74 2.35
CA GLY A 152 -23.48 7.12 2.00
C GLY A 152 -22.33 7.97 1.46
N THR A 153 -21.09 7.46 1.44
CA THR A 153 -19.98 8.09 0.70
C THR A 153 -20.29 8.05 -0.81
N LEU A 154 -20.15 9.19 -1.49
CA LEU A 154 -20.23 9.22 -2.94
C LEU A 154 -18.94 8.62 -3.52
N GLN A 155 -19.02 7.40 -4.06
CA GLN A 155 -17.85 6.70 -4.59
C GLN A 155 -17.90 6.51 -6.10
N VAL A 156 -16.75 6.65 -6.74
CA VAL A 156 -16.46 6.16 -8.10
C VAL A 156 -15.21 5.31 -7.99
N SER A 157 -15.33 4.02 -8.25
CA SER A 157 -14.25 3.05 -8.16
C SER A 157 -14.21 2.23 -9.43
N GLU A 158 -13.13 2.35 -10.20
CA GLU A 158 -12.97 1.55 -11.42
C GLU A 158 -11.55 0.99 -11.50
N SER A 159 -11.43 -0.25 -11.97
CA SER A 159 -10.16 -0.91 -12.19
C SER A 159 -10.06 -1.45 -13.62
N TYR A 160 -8.82 -1.62 -14.08
CA TYR A 160 -8.55 -2.49 -15.23
C TYR A 160 -8.79 -3.96 -14.85
N SER A 161 -8.83 -4.85 -15.84
CA SER A 161 -8.90 -6.30 -15.62
C SER A 161 -7.61 -6.80 -14.98
N ALA A 162 -7.71 -7.82 -14.12
CA ALA A 162 -6.54 -8.51 -13.57
C ALA A 162 -5.66 -9.13 -14.68
N ASP A 163 -6.25 -9.48 -15.82
CA ASP A 163 -5.50 -10.00 -16.99
C ASP A 163 -4.62 -8.94 -17.67
N GLU A 164 -4.86 -7.65 -17.40
CA GLU A 164 -4.04 -6.55 -17.93
C GLU A 164 -2.76 -6.32 -17.08
N GLU A 165 -2.66 -6.93 -15.89
CA GLU A 165 -1.49 -6.87 -15.01
C GLU A 165 -0.32 -7.73 -15.51
N ASP A 166 0.28 -7.33 -16.64
CA ASP A 166 1.49 -7.95 -17.17
C ASP A 166 2.76 -7.28 -16.61
N PHE A 167 3.17 -7.68 -15.40
CA PHE A 167 4.41 -7.20 -14.78
C PHE A 167 5.70 -7.69 -15.48
N ALA A 168 5.59 -8.63 -16.41
CA ALA A 168 6.70 -9.15 -17.20
C ALA A 168 6.84 -8.44 -18.57
N SER A 169 5.92 -7.54 -18.90
CA SER A 169 5.96 -6.76 -20.13
C SER A 169 7.19 -5.85 -20.18
N ASN A 170 7.72 -5.65 -21.39
CA ASN A 170 8.77 -4.65 -21.63
C ASN A 170 8.26 -3.21 -21.55
N ASP A 171 6.93 -3.02 -21.50
CA ASP A 171 6.28 -1.72 -21.49
C ASP A 171 5.47 -1.54 -20.21
N ALA A 172 6.07 -0.85 -19.24
CA ALA A 172 5.49 -0.61 -17.93
C ALA A 172 4.46 0.54 -17.92
N SER A 173 4.34 1.36 -18.98
CA SER A 173 3.44 2.52 -18.97
C SER A 173 2.00 2.21 -19.36
N LYS A 174 1.72 0.99 -19.84
CA LYS A 174 0.37 0.61 -20.31
C LYS A 174 -0.72 0.82 -19.26
N LEU A 175 -0.45 0.44 -18.01
CA LEU A 175 -1.41 0.59 -16.92
C LEU A 175 -1.50 2.05 -16.45
N ASP A 176 -0.42 2.82 -16.57
CA ASP A 176 -0.43 4.25 -16.27
C ASP A 176 -1.32 5.02 -17.25
N GLU A 177 -1.31 4.63 -18.53
CA GLU A 177 -2.14 5.21 -19.58
C GLU A 177 -3.62 4.85 -19.47
N TRP A 178 -3.96 3.75 -18.80
CA TRP A 178 -5.34 3.26 -18.70
C TRP A 178 -6.31 4.33 -18.18
N VAL A 179 -5.92 5.05 -17.12
CA VAL A 179 -6.77 6.11 -16.54
C VAL A 179 -6.99 7.23 -17.54
N PHE A 180 -5.96 7.64 -18.28
CA PHE A 180 -6.04 8.72 -19.27
C PHE A 180 -6.82 8.32 -20.52
N ASN A 181 -6.78 7.05 -20.90
CA ASN A 181 -7.51 6.56 -22.07
C ASN A 181 -9.00 6.36 -21.77
N LYS A 182 -9.36 6.10 -20.52
CA LYS A 182 -10.73 5.81 -20.10
C LYS A 182 -11.57 7.08 -19.84
N PHE A 183 -10.95 8.18 -19.41
CA PHE A 183 -11.61 9.42 -18.96
C PHE A 183 -11.06 10.66 -19.65
#